data_AF-A0A9E3WRT1-F1
#
_entry.id   AF-A0A9E3WRT1-F1
#
_cell.length_a   1.000
_cell.length_b   1.000
_cell.length_c   1.000
_cell.angle_alpha   90.00
_cell.angle_beta   90.00
_cell.angle_gamma   90.00
#
_symmetry.space_group_name_H-M   'P 1'
#
loop_
_entity.id
_entity.type
_entity.pdbx_description
1 polymer ?
#
loop_
_entity_poly.entity_id
_entity_poly.type
_entity_poly.pdbx_seq_one_letter_code
_entity_poly.pdbx_strand_id
1 'polypeptide(L)'
;MSFLVLILAIAGVVWGAVLALRGSPLLGCAVYLIVASCFSGYYWSVDAVGLTWSIDRFFMMFLLIAAVLQWRVGKCDVKGLTAADLLLGAFLALVLLRMFTSDWRTVGPDQDSTLIHFVNGYGIPLALLLVARHARLDQRALRGVYVALACFGVYLAVTAVAEGVHAWGFVFPKYIANPLLGT
;
A
#
# COMPACT_ATOMS: atom_id res chain seq x y z
N MET A 1 5.81 -17.81 25.94
CA MET A 1 5.74 -17.39 24.52
C MET A 1 4.31 -17.18 24.06
N SER A 2 3.41 -18.18 24.13
CA SER A 2 1.99 -18.06 23.70
C SER A 2 1.19 -16.97 24.41
N PHE A 3 1.35 -16.80 25.72
CA PHE A 3 0.63 -15.77 26.49
C PHE A 3 1.00 -14.33 26.09
N LEU A 4 2.29 -14.06 25.83
CA LEU A 4 2.74 -12.74 25.36
C LEU A 4 2.22 -12.43 23.96
N VAL A 5 2.22 -13.43 23.06
CA VAL A 5 1.64 -13.29 21.73
C VAL A 5 0.15 -12.97 21.80
N LEU A 6 -0.60 -13.61 22.70
CA LEU A 6 -2.02 -13.33 22.90
C LEU A 6 -2.25 -11.89 23.37
N ILE A 7 -1.47 -11.39 24.34
CA ILE A 7 -1.58 -10.01 24.82
C ILE A 7 -1.27 -9.02 23.69
N LEU A 8 -0.19 -9.25 22.94
CA LEU A 8 0.18 -8.39 21.81
C LEU A 8 -0.88 -8.41 20.71
N ALA A 9 -1.48 -9.57 20.43
CA ALA A 9 -2.57 -9.70 19.46
C ALA A 9 -3.80 -8.89 19.89
N ILE A 10 -4.23 -9.02 21.16
CA ILE A 10 -5.36 -8.26 21.70
C ILE A 10 -5.05 -6.76 21.67
N ALA A 11 -3.87 -6.35 22.13
CA ALA A 11 -3.43 -4.95 22.09
C ALA A 11 -3.41 -4.42 20.65
N GLY A 12 -2.88 -5.19 19.70
CA GLY A 12 -2.86 -4.84 18.28
C GLY A 12 -4.26 -4.67 17.69
N VAL A 13 -5.21 -5.54 18.03
CA VAL A 13 -6.60 -5.42 17.60
C VAL A 13 -7.27 -4.19 18.21
N VAL A 14 -7.08 -3.93 19.50
CA VAL A 14 -7.68 -2.76 20.18
C VAL A 14 -7.11 -1.46 19.61
N TRP A 15 -5.79 -1.33 19.54
CA TRP A 15 -5.16 -0.14 18.97
C TRP A 15 -5.41 0.00 17.48
N GLY A 16 -5.44 -1.09 16.74
CA GLY A 16 -5.82 -1.14 15.33
C GLY A 16 -7.24 -0.62 15.11
N ALA A 17 -8.21 -1.05 15.93
CA ALA A 17 -9.58 -0.56 15.87
C ALA A 17 -9.67 0.94 16.23
N VAL A 18 -8.94 1.39 17.25
CA VAL A 18 -8.86 2.81 17.61
C VAL A 18 -8.29 3.64 16.45
N LEU A 19 -7.19 3.19 15.85
CA LEU A 19 -6.59 3.84 14.68
C LEU A 19 -7.54 3.82 13.48
N ALA A 20 -8.23 2.71 13.24
CA ALA A 20 -9.20 2.59 12.15
C ALA A 20 -10.37 3.58 12.30
N LEU A 21 -10.85 3.82 13.53
CA LEU A 21 -12.02 4.66 13.80
C LEU A 21 -11.68 6.14 14.03
N ARG A 22 -10.47 6.46 14.51
CA ARG A 22 -10.06 7.82 14.88
C ARG A 22 -8.91 8.39 14.05
N GLY A 23 -8.14 7.54 13.37
CA GLY A 23 -7.03 7.95 12.53
C GLY A 23 -7.49 8.65 11.25
N SER A 24 -6.60 9.44 10.67
CA SER A 24 -6.84 10.04 9.36
C SER A 24 -6.54 9.02 8.26
N PRO A 25 -7.52 8.66 7.39
CA PRO A 25 -7.28 7.73 6.29
C PRO A 25 -6.26 8.31 5.29
N LEU A 26 -6.23 9.63 5.13
CA LEU A 26 -5.27 10.32 4.27
C LEU A 26 -3.82 10.17 4.78
N LEU A 27 -3.60 10.33 6.09
CA LEU A 27 -2.30 10.05 6.70
C LEU A 27 -1.93 8.57 6.55
N GLY A 28 -2.91 7.68 6.68
CA GLY A 28 -2.75 6.25 6.43
C GLY A 28 -2.21 5.95 5.03
N CYS A 29 -2.70 6.65 3.99
CA CYS A 29 -2.17 6.50 2.63
C CYS A 29 -0.69 6.92 2.54
N ALA A 30 -0.29 8.01 3.21
CA ALA A 30 1.11 8.45 3.22
C ALA A 30 2.01 7.44 3.95
N VAL A 31 1.56 6.90 5.09
CA VAL A 31 2.28 5.84 5.81
C VAL A 31 2.36 4.57 4.97
N TYR A 32 1.30 4.20 4.25
CA TYR A 32 1.33 3.07 3.34
C TYR A 32 2.44 3.21 2.30
N LEU A 33 2.64 4.39 1.70
CA LEU A 33 3.73 4.60 0.74
C LEU A 33 5.09 4.29 1.36
N ILE A 34 5.34 4.76 2.58
CA ILE A 34 6.60 4.49 3.30
C ILE A 34 6.73 2.99 3.59
N VAL A 35 5.67 2.33 4.05
CA VAL A 35 5.66 0.89 4.34
C VAL A 35 5.90 0.08 3.06
N ALA A 36 5.21 0.40 1.96
CA ALA A 36 5.35 -0.29 0.70
C ALA A 36 6.74 -0.09 0.07
N SER A 37 7.35 1.09 0.23
CA SER A 37 8.68 1.37 -0.31
C SER A 37 9.81 0.80 0.54
N CYS A 38 9.65 0.72 1.87
CA CYS A 38 10.72 0.34 2.78
C CYS A 38 10.59 -1.08 3.35
N PHE A 39 9.37 -1.60 3.45
CA PHE A 39 9.04 -2.87 4.11
C PHE A 39 8.24 -3.79 3.18
N SER A 40 8.59 -3.78 1.89
CA SER A 40 7.97 -4.64 0.88
C SER A 40 8.24 -6.14 1.13
N GLY A 41 7.70 -6.99 0.25
CA GLY A 41 7.76 -8.45 0.33
C GLY A 41 9.15 -9.09 0.53
N TYR A 42 10.24 -8.34 0.36
CA TYR A 42 11.60 -8.80 0.70
C TYR A 42 11.78 -9.14 2.19
N TYR A 43 11.16 -8.39 3.10
CA TYR A 43 11.32 -8.62 4.53
C TYR A 43 10.44 -9.74 5.05
N TRP A 44 9.25 -9.87 4.48
CA TRP A 44 8.30 -10.91 4.82
C TRP A 44 7.28 -11.07 3.70
N SER A 45 7.24 -12.28 3.13
CA SER A 45 6.26 -12.72 2.15
C SER A 45 5.77 -14.11 2.50
N VAL A 46 4.48 -14.35 2.32
CA VAL A 46 3.85 -15.66 2.46
C VAL A 46 3.02 -15.93 1.23
N ASP A 47 3.37 -16.97 0.48
CA ASP A 47 2.60 -17.39 -0.69
C ASP A 47 1.39 -18.17 -0.24
N ALA A 48 0.21 -17.56 -0.38
CA ALA A 48 -1.06 -18.21 -0.05
C ALA A 48 -2.09 -17.88 -1.12
N VAL A 49 -2.77 -18.91 -1.63
CA VAL A 49 -3.90 -18.78 -2.59
C VAL A 49 -3.47 -18.06 -3.89
N GLY A 50 -2.28 -18.36 -4.41
CA GLY A 50 -1.77 -17.75 -5.65
C GLY A 50 -1.42 -16.26 -5.54
N LEU A 51 -1.33 -15.73 -4.32
CA LEU A 51 -0.95 -14.36 -3.99
C LEU A 51 0.19 -14.34 -2.95
N THR A 52 1.23 -13.57 -3.25
CA THR A 52 2.39 -13.32 -2.37
C THR A 52 2.06 -12.33 -1.24
N TRP A 53 1.50 -12.76 -0.12
CA TRP A 53 1.10 -11.85 0.95
C TRP A 53 2.30 -11.22 1.66
N SER A 54 2.44 -9.90 1.53
CA SER A 54 3.48 -9.09 2.17
C SER A 54 2.90 -8.09 3.17
N ILE A 55 3.77 -7.48 3.99
CA ILE A 55 3.37 -6.53 5.05
C ILE A 55 2.56 -5.36 4.48
N ASP A 56 2.97 -4.83 3.33
CA ASP A 56 2.26 -3.74 2.66
C ASP A 56 0.83 -4.15 2.28
N ARG A 57 0.59 -5.39 1.83
CA ARG A 57 -0.76 -5.87 1.50
C ARG A 57 -1.66 -5.98 2.72
N PHE A 58 -1.13 -6.45 3.85
CA PHE A 58 -1.86 -6.44 5.11
C PHE A 58 -2.21 -5.01 5.55
N PHE A 59 -1.26 -4.07 5.40
CA PHE A 59 -1.53 -2.67 5.70
C PHE A 59 -2.59 -2.06 4.78
N MET A 60 -2.56 -2.39 3.48
CA MET A 60 -3.59 -1.97 2.52
C MET A 60 -4.97 -2.50 2.90
N MET A 61 -5.07 -3.79 3.24
CA MET A 61 -6.32 -4.38 3.71
C MET A 61 -6.85 -3.69 4.97
N PHE A 62 -5.96 -3.43 5.94
CA PHE A 62 -6.30 -2.68 7.14
C PHE A 62 -6.80 -1.27 6.81
N LEU A 63 -6.14 -0.56 5.88
CA LEU A 63 -6.52 0.77 5.44
C LEU A 63 -7.91 0.78 4.76
N LEU A 64 -8.19 -0.21 3.92
CA LEU A 64 -9.50 -0.37 3.27
C LEU A 64 -10.61 -0.64 4.30
N ILE A 65 -10.36 -1.56 5.24
CA ILE A 65 -11.29 -1.84 6.35
C ILE A 65 -11.54 -0.57 7.16
N ALA A 66 -10.49 0.17 7.51
CA ALA A 66 -10.60 1.43 8.23
C ALA A 66 -11.43 2.47 7.46
N ALA A 67 -11.19 2.62 6.15
CA ALA A 67 -11.94 3.53 5.31
C ALA A 67 -13.43 3.15 5.23
N VAL A 68 -13.75 1.85 5.10
CA VAL A 68 -15.13 1.35 5.12
C VAL A 68 -15.79 1.60 6.48
N LEU A 69 -15.09 1.36 7.59
CA LEU A 69 -15.61 1.64 8.94
C LEU A 69 -15.88 3.14 9.14
N GLN A 70 -14.97 4.01 8.69
CA GLN A 70 -15.16 5.47 8.78
C GLN A 70 -16.30 5.96 7.89
N TRP A 71 -16.47 5.35 6.71
CA TRP A 71 -17.61 5.61 5.83
C TRP A 71 -18.93 5.22 6.50
N ARG A 72 -18.99 4.04 7.13
CA ARG A 72 -20.17 3.58 7.89
C ARG A 72 -20.52 4.49 9.07
N VAL A 73 -19.53 5.08 9.72
CA VAL A 73 -19.71 6.04 10.83
C VAL A 73 -20.02 7.46 10.32
N GLY A 74 -20.04 7.69 8.99
CA GLY A 74 -20.37 9.00 8.41
C GLY A 74 -19.26 10.04 8.54
N LYS A 75 -18.00 9.61 8.74
CA LYS A 75 -16.84 10.52 8.82
C LYS A 75 -16.20 10.82 7.46
N CYS A 76 -16.58 10.08 6.43
CA CYS A 76 -16.08 10.25 5.07
C CYS A 76 -17.07 11.06 4.23
N ASP A 77 -16.55 11.96 3.40
CA ASP A 77 -17.37 12.73 2.46
C ASP A 77 -17.53 11.91 1.17
N VAL A 78 -18.74 11.44 0.90
CA VAL A 78 -19.05 10.72 -0.34
C VAL A 78 -19.11 11.75 -1.47
N LYS A 79 -17.99 11.94 -2.16
CA LYS A 79 -17.91 12.78 -3.35
C LYS A 79 -18.60 12.07 -4.51
N GLY A 80 -19.42 12.81 -5.26
CA GLY A 80 -20.07 12.29 -6.47
C GLY A 80 -19.06 11.88 -7.54
N LEU A 81 -19.47 10.95 -8.40
CA LEU A 81 -18.63 10.47 -9.51
C LEU A 81 -18.38 11.60 -10.51
N THR A 82 -17.12 11.77 -10.89
CA THR A 82 -16.67 12.72 -11.90
C THR A 82 -16.38 11.98 -13.20
N ALA A 83 -16.30 12.72 -14.32
CA ALA A 83 -15.93 12.14 -15.60
C ALA A 83 -14.56 11.44 -15.57
N ALA A 84 -13.62 11.94 -14.78
CA ALA A 84 -12.31 11.32 -14.59
C ALA A 84 -12.42 9.92 -13.98
N ASP A 85 -13.37 9.71 -13.05
CA ASP A 85 -13.57 8.40 -12.42
C ASP A 85 -14.26 7.41 -13.34
N LEU A 86 -15.19 7.90 -14.16
CA LEU A 86 -15.80 7.08 -15.20
C LEU A 86 -14.76 6.61 -16.20
N LEU A 87 -13.85 7.51 -16.61
CA LEU A 87 -12.75 7.17 -17.52
C LEU A 87 -11.77 6.18 -16.86
N LEU A 88 -11.40 6.41 -15.60
CA LEU A 88 -10.56 5.48 -14.83
C LEU A 88 -11.23 4.10 -14.68
N GLY A 89 -12.53 4.08 -14.39
CA GLY A 89 -13.33 2.86 -14.29
C GLY A 89 -13.42 2.12 -15.62
N ALA A 90 -13.61 2.83 -16.73
CA ALA A 90 -13.60 2.26 -18.07
C ALA A 90 -12.22 1.67 -18.43
N PHE A 91 -11.14 2.38 -18.09
CA PHE A 91 -9.77 1.88 -18.28
C PHE A 91 -9.53 0.60 -17.48
N LEU A 92 -9.91 0.56 -16.20
CA LEU A 92 -9.78 -0.63 -15.35
C LEU A 92 -10.62 -1.79 -15.86
N ALA A 93 -11.84 -1.54 -16.31
CA ALA A 93 -12.70 -2.55 -16.92
C ALA A 93 -12.05 -3.14 -18.19
N LEU A 94 -11.41 -2.30 -19.01
CA LEU A 94 -10.68 -2.76 -20.18
C LEU A 94 -9.46 -3.61 -19.80
N VAL A 95 -8.69 -3.22 -18.78
CA VAL A 95 -7.55 -4.00 -18.28
C VAL A 95 -8.02 -5.34 -17.70
N LEU A 96 -9.10 -5.36 -16.93
CA LEU A 96 -9.71 -6.59 -16.40
C LEU A 96 -10.18 -7.51 -17.52
N LEU A 97 -10.88 -6.97 -18.51
CA LEU A 97 -11.31 -7.74 -19.69
C LEU A 97 -10.11 -8.35 -20.39
N ARG A 98 -9.05 -7.56 -20.61
CA ARG A 98 -7.79 -8.05 -21.21
C ARG A 98 -7.17 -9.17 -20.38
N MET A 99 -7.12 -9.03 -19.06
CA MET A 99 -6.60 -10.05 -18.14
C MET A 99 -7.35 -11.38 -18.28
N PHE A 100 -8.68 -11.38 -18.39
CA PHE A 100 -9.47 -12.60 -18.55
C PHE A 100 -9.43 -13.18 -19.97
N THR A 101 -9.22 -12.35 -20.99
CA THR A 101 -9.06 -12.82 -22.38
C THR A 101 -7.65 -13.30 -22.71
N SER A 102 -6.67 -12.92 -21.90
CA SER A 102 -5.29 -13.39 -21.98
C SER A 102 -5.09 -14.62 -21.10
N ASP A 103 -4.11 -15.44 -21.45
CA ASP A 103 -3.81 -16.68 -20.73
C ASP A 103 -3.21 -16.37 -19.35
N TRP A 104 -4.07 -16.13 -18.36
CA TRP A 104 -3.69 -15.72 -17.01
C TRP A 104 -3.10 -16.86 -16.16
N ARG A 105 -3.07 -18.08 -16.71
CA ARG A 105 -2.59 -19.31 -16.06
C ARG A 105 -1.23 -19.79 -16.57
N THR A 106 -0.70 -19.26 -17.67
CA THR A 106 0.62 -19.64 -18.17
C THR A 106 1.70 -18.90 -17.38
N VAL A 107 2.04 -19.48 -16.25
CA VAL A 107 3.12 -19.07 -15.35
C VAL A 107 4.38 -19.80 -15.84
N GLY A 108 5.31 -19.08 -16.48
CA GLY A 108 6.68 -19.60 -16.66
C GLY A 108 7.35 -19.79 -15.29
N PRO A 109 8.38 -20.65 -15.16
CA PRO A 109 9.00 -20.99 -13.88
C PRO A 109 9.50 -19.79 -13.06
N ASP A 110 9.74 -18.63 -13.70
CA ASP A 110 10.22 -17.39 -13.08
C ASP A 110 9.27 -16.19 -13.26
N GLN A 111 8.02 -16.40 -13.71
CA GLN A 111 7.07 -15.30 -13.92
C GLN A 111 6.02 -15.24 -12.80
N ASP A 112 5.85 -14.06 -12.21
CA ASP A 112 4.74 -13.79 -11.30
C ASP A 112 3.39 -13.92 -12.02
N SER A 113 2.34 -14.28 -11.28
CA SER A 113 1.00 -14.41 -11.87
C SER A 113 0.50 -13.05 -12.40
N THR A 114 -0.18 -13.07 -13.55
CA THR A 114 -0.81 -11.86 -14.15
C THR A 114 -1.75 -11.15 -13.16
N LEU A 115 -2.35 -11.91 -12.23
CA LEU A 115 -3.20 -11.39 -11.17
C LEU A 115 -2.41 -10.53 -10.16
N ILE A 116 -1.22 -10.96 -9.74
CA ILE A 116 -0.37 -10.18 -8.83
C ILE A 116 0.07 -8.88 -9.50
N HIS A 117 0.44 -8.92 -10.79
CA HIS A 117 0.77 -7.71 -11.54
C HIS A 117 -0.43 -6.76 -11.64
N PHE A 118 -1.63 -7.28 -11.88
CA PHE A 118 -2.84 -6.47 -11.89
C PHE A 118 -3.12 -5.81 -10.53
N VAL A 119 -3.04 -6.58 -9.45
CA VAL A 119 -3.28 -6.08 -8.08
C VAL A 119 -2.24 -5.01 -7.71
N ASN A 120 -0.95 -5.26 -7.96
CA ASN A 120 0.11 -4.33 -7.60
C ASN A 120 0.13 -3.08 -8.51
N GLY A 121 -0.07 -3.27 -9.81
CA GLY A 121 0.00 -2.19 -10.79
C GLY A 121 -1.24 -1.31 -10.85
N TYR A 122 -2.44 -1.87 -10.62
CA TYR A 122 -3.70 -1.15 -10.80
C TYR A 122 -4.60 -1.19 -9.57
N GLY A 123 -4.71 -2.34 -8.90
CA GLY A 123 -5.60 -2.51 -7.74
C GLY A 123 -5.22 -1.66 -6.54
N ILE A 124 -3.95 -1.72 -6.12
CA ILE A 124 -3.38 -0.97 -4.99
C ILE A 124 -3.47 0.56 -5.20
N PRO A 125 -3.02 1.10 -6.36
CA PRO A 125 -3.16 2.54 -6.62
C PRO A 125 -4.62 3.01 -6.65
N LEU A 126 -5.52 2.21 -7.23
CA LEU A 126 -6.95 2.51 -7.23
C LEU A 126 -7.51 2.53 -5.80
N ALA A 127 -7.18 1.53 -4.99
CA ALA A 127 -7.60 1.45 -3.59
C ALA A 127 -7.16 2.70 -2.81
N LEU A 128 -5.88 3.09 -2.94
CA LEU A 128 -5.37 4.32 -2.32
C LEU A 128 -6.09 5.56 -2.81
N LEU A 129 -6.34 5.68 -4.11
CA LEU A 129 -7.05 6.82 -4.69
C LEU A 129 -8.47 6.92 -4.11
N LEU A 130 -9.21 5.81 -4.05
CA LEU A 130 -10.55 5.78 -3.49
C LEU A 130 -10.55 6.19 -2.01
N VAL A 131 -9.63 5.65 -1.21
CA VAL A 131 -9.51 6.02 0.20
C VAL A 131 -9.15 7.50 0.37
N ALA A 132 -8.13 7.98 -0.36
CA ALA A 132 -7.70 9.37 -0.28
C ALA A 132 -8.78 10.35 -0.77
N ARG A 133 -9.57 9.96 -1.77
CA ARG A 133 -10.64 10.79 -2.31
C ARG A 133 -11.80 10.95 -1.33
N HIS A 134 -12.23 9.87 -0.69
CA HIS A 134 -13.34 9.87 0.26
C HIS A 134 -12.91 10.32 1.67
N ALA A 135 -11.60 10.40 1.92
CA ALA A 135 -11.07 11.00 3.12
C ALA A 135 -11.52 12.47 3.24
N ARG A 136 -11.95 12.84 4.45
CA ARG A 136 -12.22 14.23 4.80
C ARG A 136 -10.91 15.02 4.80
N LEU A 137 -10.90 16.14 4.07
CA LEU A 137 -9.73 17.02 4.02
C LEU A 137 -9.71 17.90 5.27
N ASP A 138 -8.86 17.53 6.22
CA ASP A 138 -8.53 18.35 7.38
C ASP A 138 -7.13 18.97 7.20
N GLN A 139 -6.96 20.24 7.59
CA GLN A 139 -5.69 20.95 7.48
C GLN A 139 -4.58 20.25 8.26
N ARG A 140 -4.90 19.65 9.43
CA ARG A 140 -3.93 18.89 10.22
C ARG A 140 -3.49 17.63 9.50
N ALA A 141 -4.43 16.89 8.91
CA ALA A 141 -4.12 15.69 8.13
C ALA A 141 -3.26 16.04 6.91
N LEU A 142 -3.62 17.11 6.18
CA LEU A 142 -2.89 17.57 5.01
C LEU A 142 -1.45 17.99 5.36
N ARG A 143 -1.27 18.74 6.45
CA ARG A 143 0.06 19.09 6.96
C ARG A 143 0.87 17.84 7.32
N GLY A 144 0.25 16.86 7.96
CA GLY A 144 0.88 15.58 8.27
C GLY A 144 1.36 14.84 7.03
N VAL A 145 0.54 14.80 5.97
CA VAL A 145 0.90 14.21 4.67
C VAL A 145 2.06 14.95 4.03
N TYR A 146 2.05 16.29 4.01
CA TYR A 146 3.16 17.07 3.45
C TYR A 146 4.46 16.85 4.20
N VAL A 147 4.42 16.83 5.54
CA VAL A 147 5.61 16.53 6.35
C VAL A 147 6.09 15.11 6.08
N ALA A 148 5.19 14.12 6.02
CA ALA A 148 5.56 12.74 5.72
C ALA A 148 6.21 12.60 4.34
N LEU A 149 5.63 13.21 3.29
CA LEU A 149 6.18 13.20 1.94
C LEU A 149 7.51 13.96 1.84
N ALA A 150 7.65 15.09 2.53
CA ALA A 150 8.90 15.85 2.55
C ALA A 150 10.02 15.05 3.24
N CYS A 151 9.75 14.50 4.42
CA CYS A 151 10.71 13.63 5.13
C CYS A 151 11.07 12.41 4.29
N PHE A 152 10.08 11.77 3.65
CA PHE A 152 10.30 10.61 2.79
C PHE A 152 11.10 10.97 1.53
N GLY A 153 10.84 12.11 0.90
CA GLY A 153 11.61 12.61 -0.23
C GLY A 153 13.06 12.94 0.14
N VAL A 154 13.29 13.60 1.29
CA VAL A 154 14.64 13.84 1.82
C VAL A 154 15.36 12.51 2.07
N TYR A 155 14.69 11.54 2.66
CA TYR A 155 15.22 10.19 2.85
C TYR A 155 15.62 9.56 1.51
N LEU A 156 14.75 9.56 0.50
CA LEU A 156 15.07 8.99 -0.82
C LEU A 156 16.26 9.71 -1.48
N ALA A 157 16.34 11.03 -1.36
CA ALA A 157 17.46 11.80 -1.90
C ALA A 157 18.78 11.44 -1.20
N VAL A 158 18.79 11.32 0.13
CA VAL A 158 19.97 10.89 0.89
C VAL A 158 20.36 9.47 0.50
N THR A 159 19.40 8.55 0.40
CA THR A 159 19.64 7.17 -0.03
C THR A 159 20.23 7.11 -1.44
N ALA A 160 19.72 7.89 -2.38
CA ALA A 160 20.25 7.96 -3.75
C ALA A 160 21.69 8.50 -3.80
N VAL A 161 22.01 9.52 -3.00
CA VAL A 161 23.38 10.04 -2.88
C VAL A 161 24.30 8.97 -2.27
N ALA A 162 23.86 8.28 -1.21
CA ALA A 162 24.62 7.22 -0.55
C ALA A 162 24.89 6.04 -1.50
N GLU A 163 23.91 5.66 -2.32
CA GLU A 163 24.05 4.67 -3.39
C GLU A 163 25.10 5.11 -4.42
N GLY A 164 25.04 6.36 -4.87
CA GLY A 164 25.98 6.92 -5.84
C GLY A 164 27.44 6.98 -5.37
N VAL A 165 27.68 7.10 -4.06
CA VAL A 165 29.03 7.03 -3.46
C VAL A 165 29.38 5.64 -2.91
N HIS A 166 28.56 4.63 -3.19
CA HIS A 166 28.71 3.25 -2.70
C HIS A 166 28.78 3.12 -1.17
N ALA A 167 28.21 4.06 -0.42
CA ALA A 167 28.15 4.03 1.04
C ALA A 167 26.95 3.20 1.54
N TRP A 168 26.97 1.91 1.24
CA TRP A 168 25.87 0.96 1.49
C TRP A 168 25.45 0.82 2.97
N GLY A 169 26.27 1.27 3.91
CA GLY A 169 25.92 1.33 5.33
C GLY A 169 24.79 2.31 5.66
N PHE A 170 24.57 3.33 4.83
CA PHE A 170 23.52 4.34 5.00
C PHE A 170 22.30 4.10 4.11
N VAL A 171 22.34 3.07 3.25
CA VAL A 171 21.24 2.71 2.34
C VAL A 171 20.29 1.74 3.05
N PHE A 172 19.04 2.16 3.18
CA PHE A 172 17.93 1.30 3.58
C PHE A 172 16.82 1.46 2.53
N PRO A 173 15.99 0.41 2.32
CA PRO A 173 16.24 -0.98 2.63
C PRO A 173 17.37 -1.60 1.77
N LYS A 174 18.11 -2.56 2.33
CA LYS A 174 19.34 -3.11 1.71
C LYS A 174 19.10 -3.85 0.39
N TYR A 175 17.87 -4.28 0.12
CA TYR A 175 17.53 -4.97 -1.11
C TYR A 175 17.70 -4.09 -2.35
N ILE A 176 17.66 -2.76 -2.21
CA ILE A 176 17.92 -1.82 -3.31
C ILE A 176 19.32 -2.03 -3.90
N ALA A 177 20.29 -2.45 -3.07
CA ALA A 177 21.66 -2.68 -3.48
C ALA A 177 21.89 -4.04 -4.19
N ASN A 178 20.86 -4.90 -4.28
CA ASN A 178 21.01 -6.22 -4.87
C ASN A 178 20.57 -6.21 -6.35
N PRO A 179 21.52 -6.27 -7.32
CA PRO A 179 21.20 -6.23 -8.74
C PRO A 179 20.50 -7.51 -9.26
N LEU A 180 20.39 -8.55 -8.42
CA LEU A 180 19.74 -9.82 -8.76
C LEU A 180 18.23 -9.84 -8.43
N LEU A 181 17.70 -8.77 -7.85
CA LEU A 181 16.26 -8.65 -7.57
C LEU A 181 15.56 -7.97 -8.75
N GLY A 182 14.85 -8.74 -9.58
CA GLY A 182 14.05 -8.23 -10.71
C GLY A 182 14.50 -8.69 -12.10
N THR A 183 15.45 -9.63 -12.20
CA THR A 183 15.72 -10.44 -13.40
C THR A 183 14.91 -11.73 -13.36
#